data_AF-A0A9P0JM86-F1
#
_entry.id   AF-A0A9P0JM86-F1
#
_cell.length_a   1.000
_cell.length_b   1.000
_cell.length_c   1.000
_cell.angle_alpha   90.00
_cell.angle_beta   90.00
_cell.angle_gamma   90.00
#
_symmetry.space_group_name_H-M   'P 1'
#
loop_
_entity.id
_entity.type
_entity.pdbx_description
1 polymer ?
#
loop_
_entity_poly.entity_id
_entity_poly.type
_entity_poly.pdbx_seq_one_letter_code
_entity_poly.pdbx_strand_id
1 'polypeptide(L)'
;MELEEQEIHHSSNIVSPVIQIFENYGWYILFTTIGCAYVYQNYLKPHIDKFMQKKEEEAYSAKYHKDPDVLVSRLTAQERRTNELQEKYKREAEEYKKKMEEREAKKKEAQLEKLGNEGGKKLGSDKKSFRPEYNPLMGSGSVSSYRPPRRSACSGGGCG
;
A
#
# COMPACT_ATOMS: atom_id res chain seq x y z
N MET A 1 0.46 69.13 -46.68
CA MET A 1 1.88 69.27 -47.07
C MET A 1 2.67 70.02 -45.99
N GLU A 2 2.21 71.17 -45.47
CA GLU A 2 2.93 71.88 -44.38
C GLU A 2 2.90 71.18 -43.00
N LEU A 3 1.88 70.34 -42.72
CA LEU A 3 1.80 69.58 -41.47
C LEU A 3 2.78 68.38 -41.41
N GLU A 4 3.19 67.84 -42.55
CA GLU A 4 4.11 66.69 -42.60
C GLU A 4 5.57 67.13 -42.39
N GLU A 5 5.95 68.32 -42.84
CA GLU A 5 7.32 68.83 -42.65
C GLU A 5 7.62 69.18 -41.18
N GLN A 6 6.63 69.68 -40.41
CA GLN A 6 6.83 69.98 -38.99
C GLN A 6 7.06 68.73 -38.13
N GLU A 7 6.39 67.60 -38.43
CA GLU A 7 6.61 66.33 -37.70
C GLU A 7 7.99 65.73 -37.99
N ILE A 8 8.48 65.88 -39.23
CA ILE A 8 9.82 65.42 -39.63
C ILE A 8 10.92 66.21 -38.90
N HIS A 9 10.76 67.54 -38.78
CA HIS A 9 11.71 68.36 -38.03
C HIS A 9 11.67 68.10 -36.52
N HIS A 10 10.49 67.90 -35.93
CA HIS A 10 10.38 67.56 -34.52
C HIS A 10 10.99 66.19 -34.19
N SER A 11 10.77 65.19 -35.05
CA SER A 11 11.35 63.86 -34.90
C SER A 11 12.88 63.88 -35.07
N SER A 12 13.43 64.61 -36.05
CA SER A 12 14.90 64.71 -36.22
C SER A 12 15.60 65.35 -35.02
N ASN A 13 14.97 66.33 -34.38
CA ASN A 13 15.51 67.03 -33.21
C ASN A 13 15.55 66.15 -31.95
N ILE A 14 14.64 65.18 -31.82
CA ILE A 14 14.61 64.21 -30.70
C ILE A 14 15.53 63.02 -30.99
N VAL A 15 15.63 62.60 -32.26
CA VAL A 15 16.41 61.43 -32.66
C VAL A 15 17.92 61.67 -32.51
N SER A 16 18.41 62.87 -32.81
CA SER A 16 19.85 63.21 -32.70
C SER A 16 20.45 63.03 -31.29
N PRO A 17 19.89 63.59 -30.20
CA PRO A 17 20.42 63.37 -28.85
C PRO A 17 20.24 61.93 -28.36
N VAL A 18 19.16 61.26 -28.77
CA VAL A 18 18.91 59.85 -28.43
C VAL A 18 20.00 58.95 -29.04
N ILE A 19 20.36 59.15 -30.31
CA ILE A 19 21.44 58.42 -30.97
C ILE A 19 22.78 58.62 -30.25
N GLN A 20 23.12 59.86 -29.88
CA GLN A 20 24.35 60.14 -29.13
C GLN A 20 24.39 59.45 -27.75
N ILE A 21 23.25 59.36 -27.07
CA ILE A 21 23.15 58.62 -25.80
C ILE A 21 23.37 57.13 -26.03
N PHE A 22 22.81 56.55 -27.10
CA PHE A 22 23.03 55.14 -27.43
C PHE A 22 24.47 54.85 -27.87
N GLU A 23 25.11 55.73 -28.63
CA GLU A 23 26.52 55.58 -29.03
C GLU A 23 27.46 55.62 -27.81
N ASN A 24 27.24 56.55 -26.89
CA ASN A 24 28.10 56.71 -25.72
C ASN A 24 27.75 55.78 -24.55
N TYR A 25 26.49 55.39 -24.39
CA TYR A 25 25.99 54.63 -23.24
C TYR A 25 25.36 53.27 -23.56
N GLY A 26 25.31 52.85 -24.83
CA GLY A 26 24.70 51.58 -25.23
C GLY A 26 25.30 50.37 -24.50
N TRP A 27 26.61 50.38 -24.25
CA TRP A 27 27.30 49.33 -23.52
C TRP A 27 26.89 49.26 -22.04
N TYR A 28 26.63 50.39 -21.37
CA TYR A 28 26.10 50.37 -20.01
C TYR A 28 24.71 49.76 -19.96
N ILE A 29 23.85 50.07 -20.93
CA ILE A 29 22.50 49.47 -21.01
C ILE A 29 22.62 47.95 -21.22
N LEU A 30 23.56 47.49 -22.06
CA LEU A 30 23.82 46.06 -22.26
C LEU A 30 24.33 45.37 -20.99
N PHE A 31 25.33 45.93 -20.31
CA PHE A 31 25.83 45.32 -19.06
C PHE A 31 24.79 45.36 -17.94
N THR A 32 23.99 46.43 -17.86
CA THR A 32 22.92 46.53 -16.86
C THR A 32 21.83 45.51 -17.14
N THR A 33 21.39 45.35 -18.39
CA THR A 33 20.38 44.34 -18.76
C THR A 33 20.89 42.92 -18.57
N ILE A 34 22.14 42.63 -18.96
CA ILE A 34 22.77 41.33 -18.71
C ILE A 34 22.90 41.07 -17.21
N GLY A 35 23.36 42.06 -16.43
CA GLY A 35 23.50 41.96 -14.97
C GLY A 35 22.15 41.72 -14.28
N CYS A 36 21.12 42.47 -14.64
CA CYS A 36 19.76 42.27 -14.14
C CYS A 36 19.22 40.89 -14.51
N ALA A 37 19.43 40.43 -15.75
CA ALA A 37 19.02 39.10 -16.18
C ALA A 37 19.75 38.00 -15.39
N TYR A 38 21.06 38.16 -15.16
CA TYR A 38 21.85 37.22 -14.36
C TYR A 38 21.38 37.18 -12.90
N VAL A 39 21.16 38.34 -12.28
CA VAL A 39 20.64 38.42 -10.90
C VAL A 39 19.24 37.80 -10.80
N TYR A 40 18.37 38.08 -11.76
CA TYR A 40 17.04 37.50 -11.82
C TYR A 40 17.10 35.97 -11.94
N GLN A 41 17.91 35.45 -12.86
CA GLN A 41 18.02 34.00 -13.09
C GLN A 41 18.70 33.28 -11.93
N ASN A 42 19.77 33.84 -11.35
CA ASN A 42 20.59 33.15 -10.36
C ASN A 42 20.07 33.30 -8.92
N TYR A 43 19.40 34.42 -8.59
CA TYR A 43 18.97 34.71 -7.22
C TYR A 43 17.45 34.75 -7.08
N LEU A 44 16.74 35.50 -7.91
CA LEU A 44 15.29 35.67 -7.73
C LEU A 44 14.52 34.41 -8.10
N LYS A 45 14.78 33.83 -9.27
CA LYS A 45 14.09 32.63 -9.75
C LYS A 45 14.14 31.45 -8.75
N PRO A 46 15.31 30.99 -8.26
CA PRO A 46 15.34 29.86 -7.33
C PRO A 46 14.70 30.18 -5.97
N HIS A 47 14.70 31.44 -5.52
CA HIS A 47 14.00 31.82 -4.28
C HIS A 47 12.48 31.81 -4.45
N ILE A 48 11.97 32.31 -5.58
CA ILE A 48 10.55 32.28 -5.93
C ILE A 48 10.08 30.84 -6.11
N ASP A 49 10.83 30.03 -6.86
CA ASP A 49 10.52 28.62 -7.10
C ASP A 49 10.45 27.83 -5.78
N LYS A 50 11.41 28.03 -4.87
CA LYS A 50 11.37 27.41 -3.52
C LYS A 50 10.17 27.84 -2.70
N PHE A 51 9.76 29.11 -2.79
CA PHE A 51 8.58 29.60 -2.08
C PHE A 51 7.29 29.01 -2.64
N MET A 52 7.18 28.93 -3.97
CA MET A 52 6.06 28.25 -4.63
C MET A 52 6.01 26.76 -4.25
N GLN A 53 7.15 26.06 -4.30
CA GLN A 53 7.25 24.66 -3.89
C GLN A 53 6.78 24.43 -2.45
N LYS A 54 7.24 25.26 -1.49
CA LYS A 54 6.78 25.14 -0.10
C LYS A 54 5.27 25.31 0.04
N LYS A 55 4.69 26.29 -0.67
CA LYS A 55 3.24 26.51 -0.68
C LYS A 55 2.49 25.31 -1.28
N GLU A 56 3.04 24.70 -2.34
CA GLU A 56 2.49 23.49 -2.95
C GLU A 56 2.61 22.28 -2.01
N GLU A 57 3.72 22.10 -1.32
CA GLU A 57 3.93 21.05 -0.31
C GLU A 57 2.99 21.23 0.89
N GLU A 58 2.77 22.46 1.35
CA GLU A 58 1.80 22.77 2.40
C GLU A 58 0.36 22.50 1.96
N ALA A 59 0.02 22.85 0.73
CA ALA A 59 -1.30 22.55 0.15
C ALA A 59 -1.48 21.03 -0.05
N TYR A 60 -0.45 20.32 -0.49
CA TYR A 60 -0.45 18.87 -0.63
C TYR A 60 -0.56 18.17 0.74
N SER A 61 0.26 18.57 1.70
CA SER A 61 0.21 18.01 3.06
C SER A 61 -1.11 18.30 3.75
N ALA A 62 -1.72 19.48 3.55
CA ALA A 62 -3.07 19.76 4.03
C ALA A 62 -4.07 18.76 3.44
N LYS A 63 -4.09 18.62 2.11
CA LYS A 63 -5.03 17.72 1.41
C LYS A 63 -4.86 16.24 1.76
N TYR A 64 -3.63 15.78 1.97
CA TYR A 64 -3.36 14.35 2.17
C TYR A 64 -3.19 13.94 3.63
N HIS A 65 -2.78 14.85 4.52
CA HIS A 65 -2.50 14.53 5.93
C HIS A 65 -3.50 15.15 6.90
N LYS A 66 -4.13 16.29 6.54
CA LYS A 66 -5.06 16.99 7.44
C LYS A 66 -6.53 16.74 7.11
N ASP A 67 -6.82 16.17 5.94
CA ASP A 67 -8.21 15.90 5.53
C ASP A 67 -8.71 14.56 6.13
N PRO A 68 -9.63 14.59 7.09
CA PRO A 68 -10.19 13.38 7.69
C PRO A 68 -11.00 12.55 6.68
N ASP A 69 -11.58 13.18 5.66
CA ASP A 69 -12.42 12.53 4.66
C ASP A 69 -11.64 11.55 3.76
N VAL A 70 -10.40 11.89 3.41
CA VAL A 70 -9.50 10.99 2.66
C VAL A 70 -9.15 9.75 3.49
N LEU A 71 -8.99 9.90 4.81
CA LEU A 71 -8.77 8.77 5.71
C LEU A 71 -10.02 7.90 5.80
N VAL A 72 -11.20 8.50 5.97
CA VAL A 72 -12.49 7.79 6.05
C VAL A 72 -12.76 6.99 4.77
N SER A 73 -12.53 7.58 3.59
CA SER A 73 -12.71 6.86 2.32
C SER A 73 -11.79 5.64 2.17
N ARG A 74 -10.54 5.72 2.66
CA ARG A 74 -9.62 4.58 2.69
C ARG A 74 -10.06 3.50 3.68
N LEU A 75 -10.44 3.90 4.89
CA LEU A 75 -10.91 2.96 5.93
C LEU A 75 -12.17 2.24 5.49
N THR A 76 -13.16 2.96 4.97
CA THR A 76 -14.39 2.36 4.46
C THR A 76 -14.14 1.42 3.28
N ALA A 77 -13.20 1.72 2.39
CA ALA A 77 -12.80 0.81 1.32
C ALA A 77 -12.12 -0.47 1.85
N GLN A 78 -11.32 -0.36 2.91
CA GLN A 78 -10.70 -1.50 3.57
C GLN A 78 -11.74 -2.36 4.30
N GLU A 79 -12.66 -1.74 5.04
CA GLU A 79 -13.76 -2.41 5.74
C GLU A 79 -14.65 -3.19 4.78
N ARG A 80 -14.99 -2.61 3.61
CA ARG A 80 -15.75 -3.31 2.56
C ARG A 80 -15.06 -4.58 2.11
N ARG A 81 -13.75 -4.51 1.81
CA ARG A 81 -12.98 -5.71 1.41
C ARG A 81 -12.96 -6.77 2.51
N THR A 82 -12.77 -6.37 3.76
CA THR A 82 -12.78 -7.33 4.88
C THR A 82 -14.16 -7.97 5.06
N ASN A 83 -15.24 -7.22 4.88
CA ASN A 83 -16.60 -7.73 5.00
C ASN A 83 -16.91 -8.74 3.87
N GLU A 84 -16.56 -8.43 2.62
CA GLU A 84 -16.72 -9.34 1.49
C GLU A 84 -15.96 -10.66 1.70
N LEU A 85 -14.74 -10.58 2.23
CA LEU A 85 -13.91 -11.75 2.51
C LEU A 85 -14.45 -12.57 3.69
N GLN A 86 -14.96 -11.91 4.74
CA GLN A 86 -15.66 -12.60 5.83
C GLN A 86 -16.92 -13.31 5.34
N GLU A 87 -17.70 -12.70 4.45
CA GLU A 87 -18.87 -13.33 3.86
C GLU A 87 -18.52 -14.58 3.05
N LYS A 88 -17.46 -14.52 2.24
CA LYS A 88 -16.96 -15.69 1.49
C LYS A 88 -16.60 -16.83 2.44
N TYR A 89 -15.84 -16.56 3.49
CA TYR A 89 -15.49 -17.59 4.47
C TYR A 89 -16.69 -18.14 5.22
N LYS A 90 -17.70 -17.32 5.54
CA LYS A 90 -18.95 -17.80 6.14
C LYS A 90 -19.68 -18.76 5.21
N ARG A 91 -19.81 -18.42 3.92
CA ARG A 91 -20.44 -19.28 2.90
C ARG A 91 -19.69 -20.60 2.75
N GLU A 92 -18.36 -20.56 2.62
CA GLU A 92 -17.53 -21.77 2.51
C GLU A 92 -17.61 -22.64 3.78
N ALA A 93 -17.65 -22.03 4.96
CA ALA A 93 -17.82 -22.75 6.22
C ALA A 93 -19.18 -23.44 6.30
N GLU A 94 -20.26 -22.80 5.85
CA GLU A 94 -21.59 -23.40 5.77
C GLU A 94 -21.66 -24.55 4.76
N GLU A 95 -21.07 -24.38 3.57
CA GLU A 95 -20.98 -25.46 2.58
C GLU A 95 -20.16 -26.66 3.09
N TYR A 96 -19.06 -26.39 3.78
CA TYR A 96 -18.24 -27.44 4.38
C TYR A 96 -19.01 -28.19 5.47
N LYS A 97 -19.72 -27.47 6.35
CA LYS A 97 -20.59 -28.08 7.38
C LYS A 97 -21.64 -28.99 6.74
N LYS A 98 -22.34 -28.52 5.70
CA LYS A 98 -23.33 -29.33 4.96
C LYS A 98 -22.70 -30.58 4.34
N LYS A 99 -21.54 -30.46 3.69
CA LYS A 99 -20.81 -31.61 3.11
C LYS A 99 -20.36 -32.61 4.18
N MET A 100 -20.00 -32.15 5.38
CA MET A 100 -19.63 -33.02 6.48
C MET A 100 -20.85 -33.76 7.04
N GLU A 101 -21.97 -33.06 7.25
CA GLU A 101 -23.24 -33.67 7.68
C GLU A 101 -23.73 -34.73 6.69
N GLU A 102 -23.67 -34.46 5.38
CA GLU A 102 -24.02 -35.45 4.35
C GLU A 102 -23.09 -36.68 4.36
N ARG A 103 -21.77 -36.48 4.55
CA ARG A 103 -20.81 -37.58 4.66
C ARG A 103 -21.05 -38.40 5.92
N GLU A 104 -21.41 -37.77 7.04
CA GLU A 104 -21.76 -38.45 8.27
C GLU A 104 -23.07 -39.22 8.15
N ALA A 105 -24.09 -38.65 7.50
CA ALA A 105 -25.36 -39.33 7.23
C ALA A 105 -25.13 -40.58 6.37
N LYS A 106 -24.40 -40.46 5.25
CA LYS A 106 -24.05 -41.60 4.38
C LYS A 106 -23.24 -42.68 5.12
N LYS A 107 -22.34 -42.29 6.02
CA LYS A 107 -21.59 -43.24 6.85
C LYS A 107 -22.52 -43.97 7.83
N LYS A 108 -23.47 -43.26 8.44
CA LYS A 108 -24.47 -43.87 9.34
C LYS A 108 -25.39 -44.84 8.59
N GLU A 109 -25.86 -44.46 7.41
CA GLU A 109 -26.66 -45.34 6.54
C GLU A 109 -25.90 -46.58 6.11
N ALA A 110 -24.65 -46.44 5.64
CA ALA A 110 -23.82 -47.58 5.27
C ALA A 110 -23.49 -48.49 6.47
N GLN A 111 -23.35 -47.94 7.68
CA GLN A 111 -23.20 -48.73 8.91
C GLN A 111 -24.48 -49.49 9.25
N LEU A 112 -25.66 -48.85 9.13
CA LEU A 112 -26.96 -49.48 9.33
C LEU A 112 -27.20 -50.59 8.30
N GLU A 113 -26.88 -50.38 7.03
CA GLU A 113 -27.00 -51.38 5.97
C GLU A 113 -26.09 -52.60 6.25
N LYS A 114 -24.82 -52.35 6.61
CA LYS A 114 -23.90 -53.43 7.00
C LYS A 114 -24.39 -54.20 8.21
N LEU A 115 -24.87 -53.52 9.26
CA LEU A 115 -25.45 -54.17 10.44
C LEU A 115 -26.76 -54.93 10.13
N GLY A 116 -27.54 -54.45 9.17
CA GLY A 116 -28.77 -55.12 8.71
C GLY A 116 -28.49 -56.38 7.89
N ASN A 117 -27.45 -56.37 7.05
CA ASN A 117 -27.00 -57.52 6.27
C ASN A 117 -26.18 -58.51 7.10
N GLU A 118 -25.39 -58.04 8.05
CA GLU A 118 -24.61 -58.85 8.98
C GLU A 118 -25.45 -59.15 10.22
N GLY A 119 -26.35 -60.14 10.11
CA GLY A 119 -27.10 -60.67 11.25
C GLY A 119 -26.17 -60.90 12.46
N GLY A 120 -26.46 -60.20 13.57
CA GLY A 120 -25.56 -60.00 14.69
C GLY A 120 -24.91 -61.28 15.20
N LYS A 121 -23.60 -61.42 14.95
CA LYS A 121 -22.79 -62.49 15.56
C LYS A 121 -22.32 -62.03 16.94
N LYS A 122 -22.75 -62.75 17.98
CA LYS A 122 -22.32 -62.55 19.37
C LYS A 122 -20.80 -62.80 19.47
N LEU A 123 -19.99 -61.74 19.46
CA LEU A 123 -18.56 -61.83 19.68
C LEU A 123 -18.27 -61.98 21.18
N GLY A 124 -17.89 -63.21 21.57
CA GLY A 124 -17.15 -63.51 22.80
C GLY A 124 -17.94 -63.56 24.10
N SER A 125 -18.17 -64.76 24.63
CA SER A 125 -18.55 -64.99 26.04
C SER A 125 -17.35 -65.16 26.97
N ASP A 126 -16.15 -64.76 26.57
CA ASP A 126 -14.94 -64.96 27.38
C ASP A 126 -14.43 -63.64 27.94
N LYS A 127 -14.84 -63.37 29.19
CA LYS A 127 -14.29 -62.32 30.04
C LYS A 127 -12.82 -62.63 30.35
N LYS A 128 -11.89 -62.27 29.46
CA LYS A 128 -10.50 -62.07 29.87
C LYS A 128 -10.39 -60.69 30.50
N SER A 129 -10.22 -60.66 31.82
CA SER A 129 -9.99 -59.44 32.58
C SER A 129 -8.81 -58.66 31.98
N PHE A 130 -9.07 -57.44 31.52
CA PHE A 130 -8.01 -56.51 31.16
C PHE A 130 -7.12 -56.29 32.39
N ARG A 131 -5.80 -56.27 32.17
CA ARG A 131 -4.85 -55.97 33.25
C ARG A 131 -5.14 -54.55 33.76
N PRO A 132 -5.20 -54.31 35.09
CA PRO A 132 -5.61 -53.02 35.66
C PRO A 132 -4.68 -51.85 35.30
N GLU A 133 -3.49 -52.13 34.78
CA GLU A 133 -2.46 -51.17 34.40
C GLU A 133 -2.62 -50.58 32.99
N TYR A 134 -3.45 -51.18 32.13
CA TYR A 134 -3.56 -50.77 30.72
C TYR A 134 -4.90 -50.08 30.46
N ASN A 135 -4.90 -48.75 30.46
CA ASN A 135 -6.02 -47.95 30.01
C ASN A 135 -5.75 -47.44 28.58
N PRO A 136 -6.44 -47.95 27.55
CA PRO A 136 -6.18 -47.57 26.15
C PRO A 136 -6.55 -46.11 25.83
N LEU A 137 -7.20 -45.38 26.74
CA LEU A 137 -7.40 -43.92 26.66
C LEU A 137 -6.27 -43.10 27.31
N MET A 138 -5.43 -43.73 28.13
CA MET A 138 -4.27 -43.11 28.78
C MET A 138 -3.04 -43.85 28.28
N GLY A 139 -2.53 -43.44 27.11
CA GLY A 139 -1.33 -44.04 26.51
C GLY A 139 -0.23 -44.23 27.55
N SER A 140 0.21 -45.47 27.74
CA SER A 140 1.36 -45.79 28.58
C SER A 140 2.62 -45.25 27.88
N GLY A 141 3.02 -44.04 28.25
CA GLY A 141 4.18 -43.43 27.63
C GLY A 141 4.45 -42.08 28.23
N SER A 142 5.51 -42.04 29.05
CA SER A 142 6.37 -40.88 29.27
C SER A 142 6.18 -39.83 28.16
N VAL A 143 5.90 -38.59 28.55
CA VAL A 143 5.82 -37.42 27.67
C VAL A 143 7.07 -37.42 26.78
N SER A 144 6.96 -38.05 25.61
CA SER A 144 7.98 -38.03 24.57
C SER A 144 7.85 -36.66 23.93
N SER A 145 8.37 -35.66 24.64
CA SER A 145 8.68 -34.35 24.11
C SER A 145 9.85 -34.53 23.14
N TYR A 146 9.58 -35.14 21.98
CA TYR A 146 10.52 -35.10 20.87
C TYR A 146 10.61 -33.63 20.42
N ARG A 147 11.67 -32.97 20.86
CA ARG A 147 12.05 -31.65 20.37
C ARG A 147 13.01 -31.89 19.21
N PRO A 148 12.63 -31.62 17.95
CA PRO A 148 13.53 -31.83 16.83
C PRO A 148 14.80 -30.98 17.04
N PRO A 149 15.99 -31.51 16.72
CA PRO A 149 17.21 -30.71 16.76
C PRO A 149 17.03 -29.51 15.82
N ARG A 150 17.38 -28.30 16.29
CA ARG A 150 17.36 -27.11 15.45
C ARG A 150 18.30 -27.39 14.28
N ARG A 151 17.73 -27.47 13.07
CA ARG A 151 18.52 -27.50 11.84
C ARG A 151 19.14 -26.11 11.63
N SER A 152 20.18 -25.79 12.39
CA SER A 152 21.08 -24.69 12.03
C SER A 152 22.04 -25.25 10.98
N ALA A 153 21.81 -24.91 9.72
CA ALA A 153 22.78 -25.15 8.64
C ALA A 153 23.98 -24.17 8.70
N CYS A 154 24.28 -23.59 9.86
CA CYS A 154 25.38 -22.67 10.06
C CYS A 154 26.03 -22.96 11.41
N SER A 155 27.19 -23.61 11.40
CA SER A 155 28.09 -23.75 12.55
C SER A 155 28.91 -22.48 12.83
N GLY A 156 28.53 -21.34 12.24
CA GLY A 156 29.17 -20.05 12.46
C GLY A 156 28.22 -18.94 12.05
N GLY A 157 27.94 -18.05 13.00
CA GLY A 157 27.36 -16.71 12.85
C GLY A 157 26.48 -16.38 11.64
N GLY A 158 25.20 -16.14 11.92
CA GLY A 158 24.38 -15.18 11.17
C GLY A 158 23.71 -15.72 9.91
N CYS A 159 22.40 -15.91 9.98
CA CYS A 159 21.48 -15.76 8.85
C CYS A 159 20.19 -15.17 9.43
N GLY A 160 19.73 -14.07 8.82
CA GLY A 160 18.53 -13.32 9.20
C GLY A 160 17.23 -14.02 8.83
#